data_AF-A0AAE4NTA6-F1
#
_entry.id   AF-A0AAE4NTA6-F1
#
_cell.length_a   1.000
_cell.length_b   1.000
_cell.length_c   1.000
_cell.angle_alpha   90.00
_cell.angle_beta   90.00
_cell.angle_gamma   90.00
#
_symmetry.space_group_name_H-M   'P 1'
#
loop_
_entity.id
_entity.type
_entity.pdbx_description
1 polymer ?
#
loop_
_entity_poly.entity_id
_entity_poly.type
_entity_poly.pdbx_seq_one_letter_code
_entity_poly.pdbx_strand_id
1 'polypeptide(L)'
;MAEKKTYEPLDELLDSSGLRMEVIAERMGISYDVFYRLRKYPNTISAIRLGKMAKVTGVDFLQLMEVVKKFESELDKLKSAS
;
A
#
# COMPACT_ATOMS: atom_id res chain seq x y z
N MET A 1 -6.27 -21.22 -7.11
CA MET A 1 -5.65 -19.91 -7.44
C MET A 1 -5.12 -19.35 -6.13
N ALA A 2 -3.81 -19.06 -6.05
CA ALA A 2 -3.25 -18.53 -4.81
C ALA A 2 -3.95 -17.21 -4.47
N GLU A 3 -4.60 -17.14 -3.32
CA GLU A 3 -5.20 -15.92 -2.80
C GLU A 3 -4.11 -14.84 -2.79
N LYS A 4 -4.27 -13.77 -3.57
CA LYS A 4 -3.31 -12.66 -3.54
C LYS A 4 -3.31 -12.12 -2.12
N LYS A 5 -2.19 -12.30 -1.41
CA LYS A 5 -2.12 -12.01 0.02
C LYS A 5 -2.01 -10.51 0.32
N THR A 6 -1.84 -9.68 -0.70
CA THR A 6 -1.66 -8.23 -0.66
C THR A 6 -2.64 -7.54 -1.63
N TYR A 7 -2.87 -6.24 -1.45
CA TYR A 7 -3.75 -5.46 -2.29
C TYR A 7 -3.03 -5.04 -3.58
N GLU A 8 -3.35 -5.74 -4.67
CA GLU A 8 -2.70 -5.59 -5.97
C GLU A 8 -2.61 -4.13 -6.48
N PRO A 9 -3.65 -3.29 -6.39
CA PRO A 9 -3.54 -1.90 -6.86
C PRO A 9 -2.45 -1.08 -6.15
N LEU A 10 -2.12 -1.40 -4.90
CA LEU A 10 -0.99 -0.76 -4.22
C LEU A 10 0.35 -1.36 -4.69
N ASP A 11 0.41 -2.67 -4.87
CA ASP A 11 1.62 -3.33 -5.35
C ASP A 11 2.01 -2.85 -6.75
N GLU A 12 1.05 -2.69 -7.67
CA GLU A 12 1.27 -2.15 -9.02
C GLU A 12 1.83 -0.71 -9.00
N LEU A 13 1.30 0.15 -8.13
CA LEU A 13 1.84 1.51 -7.95
C LEU A 13 3.28 1.46 -7.44
N LEU A 14 3.56 0.61 -6.46
CA LEU A 14 4.91 0.49 -5.90
C LEU A 14 5.90 -0.08 -6.92
N ASP A 15 5.50 -1.07 -7.71
CA ASP A 15 6.33 -1.66 -8.77
C ASP A 15 6.67 -0.66 -9.88
N SER A 16 5.81 0.33 -10.14
CA SER A 16 6.08 1.41 -11.09
C SER A 16 7.31 2.26 -10.73
N SER A 17 7.75 2.22 -9.48
CA SER A 17 8.98 2.89 -9.03
C SER A 17 10.27 2.21 -9.50
N GLY A 18 10.19 0.96 -9.97
CA GLY A 18 11.34 0.12 -10.31
C GLY A 18 12.16 -0.35 -9.09
N LEU A 19 11.74 -0.03 -7.86
CA LEU A 19 12.38 -0.49 -6.64
C LEU A 19 11.83 -1.84 -6.20
N ARG A 20 12.72 -2.72 -5.75
CA ARG A 20 12.29 -3.95 -5.05
C ARG A 20 11.58 -3.60 -3.75
N MET A 21 10.55 -4.35 -3.40
CA MET A 21 9.74 -4.15 -2.19
C MET A 21 10.59 -4.13 -0.90
N GLU A 22 11.64 -4.94 -0.83
CA GLU A 22 12.60 -4.97 0.28
C GLU A 22 13.34 -3.64 0.41
N VAL A 23 13.74 -3.04 -0.71
CA VAL A 23 14.43 -1.76 -0.77
C VAL A 23 13.49 -0.62 -0.37
N ILE A 24 12.21 -0.69 -0.76
CA ILE A 24 11.20 0.28 -0.33
C ILE A 24 11.04 0.21 1.20
N ALA A 25 10.87 -0.99 1.76
CA ALA A 25 10.74 -1.19 3.21
C ALA A 25 11.95 -0.65 3.98
N GLU A 26 13.16 -0.99 3.52
CA GLU A 26 14.43 -0.52 4.09
C GLU A 26 14.52 1.01 4.09
N ARG A 27 14.24 1.66 2.95
CA ARG A 27 14.25 3.14 2.83
C ARG A 27 13.12 3.80 3.62
N MET A 28 12.00 3.10 3.80
CA MET A 28 10.93 3.50 4.71
C MET A 28 11.33 3.32 6.18
N GLY A 29 12.46 2.68 6.48
CA GLY A 29 12.95 2.45 7.84
C GLY A 29 12.05 1.51 8.65
N ILE A 30 11.41 0.54 7.97
CA ILE A 30 10.52 -0.45 8.58
C ILE A 30 10.95 -1.85 8.14
N SER A 31 10.61 -2.87 8.93
CA SER A 31 10.84 -4.26 8.51
C SER A 31 9.96 -4.62 7.31
N TYR A 32 10.42 -5.59 6.53
CA TYR A 32 9.64 -6.12 5.42
C TYR A 32 8.27 -6.66 5.86
N ASP A 33 8.19 -7.29 7.04
CA ASP A 33 6.91 -7.77 7.60
C ASP A 33 5.92 -6.65 7.90
N VAL A 34 6.42 -5.52 8.42
CA VAL A 34 5.58 -4.33 8.64
C VAL A 34 5.10 -3.81 7.29
N PHE A 35 6.00 -3.69 6.30
CA PHE A 35 5.64 -3.24 4.97
C PHE A 35 4.64 -4.17 4.27
N TYR A 36 4.81 -5.48 4.40
CA TYR A 36 3.87 -6.48 3.92
C TYR A 36 2.47 -6.33 4.53
N ARG A 37 2.38 -6.06 5.85
CA ARG A 37 1.09 -5.78 6.48
C ARG A 37 0.42 -4.52 5.94
N LEU A 38 1.20 -3.48 5.61
CA LEU A 38 0.67 -2.27 4.97
C LEU A 38 0.12 -2.57 3.57
N ARG A 39 0.83 -3.39 2.78
CA ARG A 39 0.38 -3.83 1.45
C ARG A 39 -0.86 -4.72 1.51
N LYS A 40 -1.01 -5.50 2.59
CA LYS A 40 -2.20 -6.30 2.85
C LYS A 40 -3.41 -5.48 3.32
N TYR A 41 -3.17 -4.43 4.10
CA TYR A 41 -4.22 -3.57 4.67
C TYR A 41 -3.88 -2.08 4.46
N PRO A 42 -4.04 -1.55 3.23
CA PRO A 42 -3.65 -0.17 2.89
C PRO A 42 -4.34 0.91 3.73
N ASN A 43 -5.56 0.66 4.22
CA ASN A 43 -6.29 1.55 5.13
C ASN A 43 -5.58 1.79 6.48
N THR A 44 -4.58 0.99 6.82
CA THR A 44 -3.77 1.20 8.03
C THR A 44 -2.57 2.14 7.81
N ILE A 45 -2.36 2.61 6.58
CA ILE A 45 -1.25 3.52 6.24
C ILE A 45 -1.65 4.95 6.59
N SER A 46 -0.96 5.55 7.57
CA SER A 46 -1.16 6.97 7.91
C SER A 46 -0.66 7.91 6.82
N ALA A 47 -1.18 9.14 6.78
CA ALA A 47 -0.73 10.18 5.84
C ALA A 47 0.79 10.43 5.91
N ILE A 48 1.38 10.37 7.12
CA ILE A 48 2.84 10.50 7.31
C ILE A 48 3.59 9.35 6.61
N ARG A 49 3.10 8.11 6.72
CA ARG A 49 3.69 6.96 6.06
C ARG A 49 3.51 7.00 4.54
N LEU A 50 2.36 7.48 4.06
CA LEU A 50 2.12 7.72 2.63
C LEU A 50 3.09 8.78 2.08
N GLY A 51 3.30 9.89 2.80
CA GLY A 51 4.28 10.91 2.42
C GLY A 51 5.70 10.35 2.34
N LYS A 52 6.09 9.49 3.29
CA LYS A 52 7.39 8.80 3.24
C LYS A 52 7.46 7.83 2.06
N MET A 53 6.40 7.08 1.82
CA MET A 53 6.29 6.14 0.70
C MET A 53 6.46 6.86 -0.64
N ALA A 54 5.71 7.95 -0.86
CA ALA A 54 5.81 8.80 -2.05
C ALA A 54 7.25 9.31 -2.26
N LYS A 55 7.91 9.79 -1.19
CA LYS A 55 9.31 10.24 -1.26
C LYS A 55 10.28 9.12 -1.64
N VAL A 56 10.06 7.90 -1.15
CA VAL A 56 10.95 6.75 -1.40
C VAL A 56 10.76 6.19 -2.81
N THR A 57 9.51 6.09 -3.26
CA THR A 57 9.14 5.42 -4.52
C THR A 57 9.05 6.39 -5.70
N GLY A 58 8.92 7.69 -5.45
CA GLY A 58 8.63 8.68 -6.49
C GLY A 58 7.19 8.63 -6.99
N VAL A 59 6.34 7.75 -6.44
CA VAL A 59 4.91 7.70 -6.74
C VAL A 59 4.24 8.93 -6.14
N ASP A 60 3.29 9.50 -6.87
CA ASP A 60 2.55 10.65 -6.40
C ASP A 60 1.73 10.33 -5.13
N PHE A 61 1.73 11.26 -4.18
CA PHE A 61 1.05 11.09 -2.91
C PHE A 61 -0.47 10.91 -3.08
N LEU A 62 -1.09 11.64 -4.00
CA LEU A 62 -2.54 11.54 -4.24
C LEU A 62 -2.89 10.20 -4.85
N GLN A 63 -2.07 9.65 -5.75
CA GLN A 63 -2.25 8.30 -6.29
C GLN A 63 -2.23 7.23 -5.18
N LEU A 64 -1.27 7.31 -4.26
CA LEU A 64 -1.22 6.39 -3.12
C LEU A 64 -2.45 6.54 -2.21
N MET A 65 -2.89 7.78 -1.97
CA MET A 65 -4.08 8.06 -1.16
C MET A 65 -5.37 7.55 -1.81
N GLU A 66 -5.51 7.68 -3.13
CA GLU A 66 -6.64 7.15 -3.89
C GLU A 66 -6.76 5.64 -3.76
N VAL A 67 -5.63 4.92 -3.85
CA VAL A 67 -5.60 3.46 -3.66
C VAL A 67 -6.03 3.07 -2.25
N VAL A 68 -5.58 3.80 -1.22
CA VAL A 68 -6.01 3.57 0.16
C VAL A 68 -7.53 3.76 0.31
N LYS A 69 -8.08 4.86 -0.23
CA LYS A 69 -9.52 5.14 -0.19
C LYS A 69 -10.34 4.10 -0.95
N LYS A 70 -9.83 3.60 -2.07
CA LYS A 70 -10.48 2.54 -2.85
C LYS A 70 -10.63 1.27 -2.02
N PHE A 71 -9.57 0.87 -1.33
CA PHE A 71 -9.60 -0.29 -0.43
C PHE A 71 -10.61 -0.12 0.71
N GLU A 72 -10.67 1.06 1.34
CA GLU A 72 -11.67 1.36 2.37
C GLU A 72 -13.11 1.23 1.84
N SER A 73 -13.39 1.78 0.66
CA SER A 73 -14.70 1.67 0.03
C SER A 73 -15.09 0.22 -0.28
N GLU A 74 -14.12 -0.61 -0.71
CA GLU A 74 -14.33 -2.04 -0.93
C GLU A 74 -14.67 -2.78 0.37
N LEU A 75 -13.97 -2.46 1.47
CA LEU A 75 -14.27 -3.03 2.80
C LEU A 75 -15.65 -2.61 3.31
N ASP A 76 -16.05 -1.36 3.14
CA ASP A 76 -17.34 -0.86 3.60
C ASP A 76 -18.51 -1.52 2.86
N LYS A 77 -18.34 -1.78 1.56
CA LYS A 77 -19.33 -2.54 0.76
C LYS A 77 -19.48 -3.97 1.27
N LEU A 78 -18.37 -4.64 1.61
CA LEU A 78 -18.40 -6.00 2.16
C LEU A 78 -19.12 -6.06 3.51
N LYS A 79 -18.85 -5.10 4.40
CA LYS A 79 -19.53 -5.01 5.70
C LYS A 79 -21.03 -4.71 5.56
N SER A 80 -21.41 -3.88 4.60
CA SER A 80 -22.81 -3.51 4.38
C SER A 80 -23.63 -4.62 3.70
N ALA A 81 -22.95 -5.60 3.11
CA ALA A 81 -23.56 -6.77 2.47
C ALA A 81 -23.63 -8.01 3.38
N SER A 82 -23.09 -7.92 4.61
CA SER A 82 -23.10 -8.96 5.65
C SER A 82 -24.19 -8.68 6.68
#